data_AF-A0A0C9R3H2-F1
#
_entry.id   AF-A0A0C9R3H2-F1
#
_cell.length_a   1.000
_cell.length_b   1.000
_cell.length_c   1.000
_cell.angle_alpha   90.00
_cell.angle_beta   90.00
_cell.angle_gamma   90.00
#
_symmetry.space_group_name_H-M   'P 1'
#
loop_
_entity.id
_entity.type
_entity.pdbx_description
1 polymer ?
#
loop_
_entity_poly.entity_id
_entity_poly.type
_entity_poly.pdbx_seq_one_letter_code
_entity_poly.pdbx_strand_id
1 'polypeptide(L)' 'MQRCLVCAVIFLLCVHSLMPSVNGCDPKSRPRKRSGDPWCVGVDCHQDVCGYAGCNGCVGANLWCHGYCRRAT' A
#
# COMPACT_ATOMS: atom_id res chain seq x y z
N MET A 1 8.66 -1.64 33.95
CA MET A 1 9.04 -2.47 32.79
C MET A 1 7.87 -2.74 31.83
N GLN A 2 6.63 -2.98 32.30
CA GLN A 2 5.45 -3.14 31.42
C GLN A 2 5.10 -1.93 30.54
N ARG A 3 5.27 -0.69 31.05
CA ARG A 3 4.96 0.53 30.28
C ARG A 3 5.78 0.66 28.99
N CYS A 4 7.06 0.27 29.02
CA CYS A 4 7.94 0.31 27.86
C CYS A 4 7.50 -0.70 26.79
N LEU A 5 7.03 -1.88 27.20
CA LEU A 5 6.50 -2.90 26.29
C LEU A 5 5.23 -2.43 25.58
N VAL A 6 4.30 -1.79 26.31
CA VAL A 6 3.08 -1.23 25.71
C VAL A 6 3.42 -0.15 24.67
N CYS A 7 4.34 0.76 24.99
CA CYS A 7 4.79 1.77 24.03
C CYS A 7 5.46 1.17 22.80
N ALA A 8 6.28 0.14 22.96
CA ALA A 8 6.94 -0.55 21.84
C ALA A 8 5.94 -1.25 20.92
N VAL A 9 4.91 -1.89 21.47
CA VAL A 9 3.85 -2.54 20.69
C VAL A 9 3.05 -1.50 19.90
N ILE A 10 2.66 -0.39 20.52
CA ILE A 10 1.95 0.70 19.84
C ILE A 10 2.83 1.28 18.71
N PHE A 11 4.11 1.51 18.97
CA PHE A 11 5.04 2.03 17.97
C PHE A 11 5.19 1.07 16.78
N LEU A 12 5.33 -0.23 17.03
CA LEU A 12 5.41 -1.25 15.97
C LEU A 12 4.13 -1.31 15.13
N LEU A 13 2.95 -1.24 15.76
CA LEU A 13 1.67 -1.22 15.06
C LEU A 13 1.51 0.03 14.19
N CYS A 14 1.91 1.19 14.70
CA CYS A 14 1.94 2.43 13.93
C CYS A 14 2.90 2.30 12.74
N VAL A 15 4.14 1.86 12.95
CA VAL A 15 5.12 1.71 11.86
C VAL A 15 4.65 0.70 10.82
N HIS A 16 4.08 -0.44 11.21
CA HIS A 16 3.53 -1.43 10.29
C HIS A 16 2.33 -0.92 9.48
N SER A 17 1.52 -0.01 10.04
CA SER A 17 0.35 0.54 9.35
C SER A 17 0.71 1.75 8.49
N LEU A 18 1.69 2.55 8.94
CA LEU A 18 2.15 3.75 8.24
C LEU A 18 3.17 3.43 7.13
N MET A 19 4.06 2.45 7.28
CA MET A 19 5.07 2.10 6.26
C MET A 19 4.48 1.71 4.89
N PRO A 20 3.45 0.83 4.82
CA PRO A 20 2.81 0.50 3.55
C PRO A 20 2.09 1.72 2.95
N SER A 21 1.55 2.58 3.81
CA SER A 21 0.87 3.82 3.43
C SER A 21 1.81 4.85 2.81
N VAL A 22 3.02 5.04 3.36
CA VAL A 22 4.00 5.97 2.77
C VAL A 22 4.59 5.45 1.46
N ASN A 23 4.87 4.14 1.35
CA ASN A 23 5.31 3.55 0.07
C ASN A 23 4.19 3.52 -0.98
N GLY A 24 2.93 3.46 -0.54
CA GLY A 24 1.78 3.66 -1.43
C GLY A 24 1.67 5.09 -1.96
N CYS A 25 2.04 6.06 -1.12
CA CYS A 25 1.96 7.48 -1.44
C CYS A 25 3.12 8.05 -2.21
N ASP A 26 4.32 7.51 -2.05
CA ASP A 26 5.45 7.92 -2.84
C ASP A 26 5.41 7.23 -4.23
N PRO A 27 5.20 7.99 -5.33
CA PRO A 27 5.11 7.42 -6.66
C PRO A 27 6.40 6.72 -7.10
N LYS A 28 7.55 7.08 -6.50
CA LYS A 28 8.86 6.50 -6.87
C LYS A 28 9.09 5.11 -6.28
N SER A 29 8.47 4.80 -5.14
CA SER A 29 8.59 3.49 -4.48
C SER A 29 7.53 2.50 -4.96
N ARG A 30 6.57 2.95 -5.79
CA ARG A 30 5.61 2.07 -6.46
C ARG A 30 6.30 1.10 -7.42
N PRO A 31 5.78 -0.13 -7.56
CA PRO A 31 6.32 -1.07 -8.53
C PRO A 31 6.19 -0.53 -9.95
N ARG A 32 7.31 -0.43 -10.66
CA ARG A 32 7.28 -0.19 -12.10
C ARG A 32 6.73 -1.43 -12.80
N LYS A 33 5.77 -1.21 -13.70
CA LYS A 33 5.22 -2.22 -14.59
C LYS A 33 6.35 -2.96 -15.33
N ARG A 34 6.42 -4.29 -15.19
CA ARG A 34 7.37 -5.15 -15.93
C ARG A 34 6.70 -5.73 -17.17
N SER A 35 7.51 -6.32 -18.06
CA SER A 35 6.97 -7.03 -19.23
C SER A 35 6.07 -8.18 -18.77
N GLY A 36 4.82 -8.20 -19.25
CA GLY A 36 3.80 -9.17 -18.84
C GLY A 36 2.96 -8.76 -17.61
N ASP A 37 3.20 -7.58 -17.02
CA ASP A 37 2.29 -7.01 -16.02
C ASP A 37 1.07 -6.34 -16.68
N PRO A 38 -0.12 -6.48 -16.08
CA PRO A 38 -1.30 -5.75 -16.53
C PRO A 38 -1.06 -4.24 -16.40
N TRP A 39 -1.73 -3.47 -17.25
CA TRP A 39 -1.50 -2.02 -17.37
C TRP A 39 -1.80 -1.24 -16.09
N CYS A 40 -2.62 -1.81 -15.21
CA CYS A 40 -3.03 -1.24 -13.95
C CYS A 40 -1.98 -1.34 -12.84
N VAL A 41 -0.89 -2.11 -12.98
CA VAL A 41 0.12 -2.21 -11.92
C VAL A 41 0.79 -0.85 -11.68
N GLY A 42 0.73 -0.36 -10.45
CA GLY A 42 1.29 0.93 -10.04
C GLY A 42 0.39 2.16 -10.25
N VAL A 43 -0.79 1.98 -10.87
CA VAL A 43 -1.82 3.02 -11.00
C VAL A 43 -2.47 3.29 -9.64
N ASP A 44 -2.92 4.52 -9.37
CA ASP A 44 -3.65 4.85 -8.15
C ASP A 44 -4.92 4.00 -7.98
N CYS A 45 -5.25 3.61 -6.74
CA CYS A 45 -6.52 2.96 -6.47
C CYS A 45 -7.66 3.99 -6.44
N HIS A 46 -8.87 3.52 -6.68
CA HIS A 46 -10.06 4.31 -6.51
C HIS A 46 -10.84 3.79 -5.30
N GLN A 47 -10.94 4.60 -4.23
CA GLN A 47 -11.66 4.25 -2.99
C GLN A 47 -11.22 2.90 -2.39
N ASP A 48 -9.90 2.69 -2.23
CA ASP A 48 -9.30 1.42 -1.75
C ASP A 48 -9.51 0.21 -2.68
N VAL A 49 -10.09 0.41 -3.87
CA VAL A 49 -10.35 -0.66 -4.84
C VAL A 49 -9.55 -0.46 -6.12
N CYS A 50 -9.10 -1.58 -6.69
CA CYS A 50 -8.56 -1.65 -8.04
C CYS A 50 -9.49 -2.50 -8.90
N GLY A 51 -10.33 -1.82 -9.68
CA GLY A 51 -11.33 -2.45 -10.56
C GLY A 51 -10.84 -2.71 -11.98
N TYR A 52 -9.53 -2.80 -12.19
CA TYR A 52 -8.95 -2.95 -13.53
C TYR A 52 -8.74 -4.42 -13.89
N ALA A 53 -9.02 -4.80 -15.13
CA ALA A 53 -8.77 -6.16 -15.61
C ALA A 53 -7.28 -6.55 -15.39
N GLY A 54 -7.05 -7.57 -14.56
CA GLY A 54 -5.71 -8.04 -14.18
C GLY A 54 -5.14 -7.44 -12.88
N CYS A 55 -5.82 -6.51 -12.21
CA CYS A 55 -5.49 -6.03 -10.87
C CYS A 55 -6.70 -6.13 -9.95
N ASN A 56 -6.55 -6.72 -8.77
CA ASN A 56 -7.65 -6.86 -7.81
C ASN A 56 -7.32 -6.32 -6.41
N GLY A 57 -6.08 -5.87 -6.19
CA GLY A 57 -5.63 -5.43 -4.88
C GLY A 57 -5.15 -3.99 -4.91
N CYS A 58 -5.52 -3.25 -3.87
CA CYS A 58 -4.95 -1.95 -3.57
C CYS A 58 -3.94 -2.06 -2.42
N VAL A 59 -2.77 -1.43 -2.55
CA VAL A 59 -1.72 -1.44 -1.53
C VAL A 59 -1.44 -0.02 -1.08
N GLY A 60 -1.42 0.20 0.24
CA GLY A 60 -1.03 1.47 0.85
C GLY A 60 -2.06 2.58 0.76
N ALA A 61 -3.33 2.27 0.44
CA ALA A 61 -4.40 3.23 0.51
C ALA A 61 -4.78 3.55 1.97
N ASN A 62 -5.07 4.83 2.20
CA ASN A 62 -5.49 5.39 3.48
C ASN A 62 -6.20 6.73 3.26
N LEU A 63 -6.65 7.38 4.33
CA LEU A 63 -7.41 8.64 4.28
C LEU A 63 -6.71 9.78 3.51
N TRP A 64 -5.38 9.77 3.43
CA TRP A 64 -4.55 10.79 2.81
C TRP A 64 -3.88 10.31 1.52
N CYS A 65 -4.13 9.06 1.13
CA CYS A 65 -3.39 8.42 0.06
C CYS A 65 -4.23 7.41 -0.70
N HIS A 66 -4.24 7.52 -2.02
CA HIS A 66 -4.95 6.56 -2.87
C HIS A 66 -4.26 5.19 -2.96
N GLY A 67 -3.00 5.05 -2.53
CA GLY A 67 -2.24 3.81 -2.70
C GLY A 67 -1.98 3.48 -4.17
N TYR A 68 -1.68 2.21 -4.48
CA TYR A 68 -1.54 1.75 -5.86
C TYR A 68 -2.08 0.34 -6.08
N CYS A 69 -2.43 0.04 -7.34
CA CYS A 69 -2.92 -1.24 -7.78
C CYS A 69 -1.81 -2.27 -7.95
N ARG A 70 -2.04 -3.46 -7.41
CA ARG A 70 -1.19 -4.64 -7.63
C ARG A 70 -1.87 -5.64 -8.55
N ARG A 71 -1.04 -6.47 -9.19
CA ARG A 71 -1.48 -7.60 -10.02
C ARG A 71 -2.44 -8.50 -9.24
N ALA A 72 -3.47 -8.98 -9.91
CA ALA A 72 -4.33 -10.03 -9.41
C ALA A 72 -3.52 -11.33 -9.29
N THR A 73 -3.37 -11.80 -8.05
CA THR A 73 -2.91 -13.16 -7.72
C THR A 73 -4.07 -14.11 -7.67
#